data_AF-A0A2A4QSG8-F1
#
_entry.id   AF-A0A2A4QSG8-F1
#
_cell.length_a   1.000
_cell.length_b   1.000
_cell.length_c   1.000
_cell.angle_alpha   90.00
_cell.angle_beta   90.00
_cell.angle_gamma   90.00
#
_symmetry.space_group_name_H-M   'P 1'
#
loop_
_entity.id
_entity.type
_entity.pdbx_description
1 polymer ?
#
loop_
_entity_poly.entity_id
_entity_poly.type
_entity_poly.pdbx_seq_one_letter_code
_entity_poly.pdbx_strand_id
1 'polypeptide(L)'
;MFGNRKPLETHIKSALTSVRGIAVDTLSIKDGKVQAVLTVLDGKPEEVEIAAEQAIQSVKGVMSVQIILTAEREGGEPSKKANTNKIKIDAKRIIAVASGKGGVGKSTVAMNIAAGL
;
A
#
# COMPACT_ATOMS: atom_id res chain seq x y z
N MET A 1 26.93 21.49 4.69
CA MET A 1 25.59 21.83 4.13
C MET A 1 24.52 20.96 4.79
N PHE A 2 24.01 21.30 5.98
CA PHE A 2 22.97 20.53 6.68
C PHE A 2 21.99 21.50 7.37
N GLY A 3 21.17 22.21 6.59
CA GLY A 3 20.49 23.42 7.10
C GLY A 3 18.98 23.51 6.90
N ASN A 4 18.30 22.57 6.23
CA ASN A 4 16.92 22.81 5.79
C ASN A 4 15.89 21.67 6.00
N ARG A 5 16.20 20.64 6.80
CA ARG A 5 15.24 19.54 7.04
C ARG A 5 14.17 19.84 8.10
N LYS A 6 14.55 20.53 9.18
CA LYS A 6 13.66 20.84 10.32
C LYS A 6 12.39 21.66 10.00
N PRO A 7 12.38 22.63 9.06
CA PRO A 7 11.16 23.39 8.78
C PRO A 7 10.09 22.54 8.06
N LEU A 8 10.48 21.64 7.16
CA LEU A 8 9.53 20.81 6.39
C LEU A 8 8.77 19.82 7.29
N GLU A 9 9.47 19.16 8.21
CA GLU A 9 8.85 18.23 9.17
C GLU A 9 7.78 18.90 10.03
N THR A 10 8.02 20.15 10.42
CA THR A 10 7.10 20.93 11.26
C THR A 10 5.81 21.26 10.50
N HIS A 11 5.93 21.68 9.24
CA HIS A 11 4.77 21.97 8.39
C HIS A 11 3.95 20.71 8.08
N ILE A 12 4.63 19.58 7.82
CA ILE A 12 3.96 18.30 7.55
C ILE A 12 3.24 17.77 8.78
N LYS A 13 3.86 17.85 9.97
CA LYS A 13 3.17 17.50 11.22
C LYS A 13 1.93 18.37 11.45
N SER A 14 2.04 19.68 11.22
CA SER A 14 0.89 20.59 11.32
C SER A 14 -0.24 20.24 10.35
N ALA A 15 0.10 19.91 9.10
CA ALA A 15 -0.87 19.47 8.09
C ALA A 15 -1.57 18.17 8.50
N LEU A 16 -0.83 17.20 9.04
CA LEU A 16 -1.38 15.93 9.52
C LEU A 16 -2.25 16.08 10.77
N THR A 17 -1.97 17.05 11.65
CA THR A 17 -2.85 17.37 12.81
C THR A 17 -4.25 17.82 12.38
N SER A 18 -4.42 18.31 11.15
CA SER A 18 -5.73 18.69 10.61
C SER A 18 -6.59 17.48 10.22
N VAL A 19 -5.97 16.32 10.02
CA VAL A 19 -6.67 15.06 9.75
C VAL A 19 -7.05 14.44 11.09
N ARG A 20 -8.34 14.40 11.41
CA ARG A 20 -8.86 13.73 12.62
C ARG A 20 -8.89 12.22 12.42
N GLY A 21 -8.72 11.47 13.51
CA GLY A 21 -8.84 10.01 13.50
C GLY A 21 -7.58 9.27 13.05
N ILE A 22 -6.42 9.94 13.06
CA ILE A 22 -5.12 9.31 12.76
C ILE A 22 -4.10 9.51 13.87
N ALA A 23 -3.22 8.52 14.04
CA ALA A 23 -1.97 8.63 14.76
C ALA A 23 -0.80 8.60 13.77
N VAL A 24 0.21 9.43 14.01
CA VAL A 24 1.42 9.48 13.18
C VAL A 24 2.53 8.71 13.90
N ASP A 25 2.87 7.53 13.41
CA ASP A 25 3.89 6.67 14.02
C ASP A 25 5.30 7.07 13.61
N THR A 26 5.50 7.29 12.31
CA THR A 26 6.83 7.60 11.76
C THR A 26 6.69 8.58 10.61
N LEU A 27 7.53 9.62 10.62
CA LEU A 27 7.64 10.58 9.54
C LEU A 27 9.11 10.63 9.09
N SER A 28 9.36 10.38 7.81
CA SER A 28 10.71 10.42 7.23
C SER A 28 10.71 11.26 5.97
N ILE A 29 11.67 12.17 5.85
CA ILE A 29 11.81 13.07 4.70
C ILE A 29 13.20 12.91 4.10
N LYS A 30 13.25 12.56 2.82
CA LYS A 30 14.49 12.38 2.07
C LYS A 30 14.36 12.99 0.68
N ASP A 31 15.16 14.02 0.39
CA ASP A 31 15.26 14.65 -0.92
C ASP A 31 13.90 15.08 -1.52
N GLY A 32 13.03 15.69 -0.69
CA GLY A 32 11.68 16.11 -1.09
C GLY A 32 10.65 14.98 -1.17
N LYS A 33 11.06 13.73 -0.92
CA LYS A 33 10.15 12.59 -0.74
C LYS A 33 9.76 12.48 0.73
N VAL A 34 8.45 12.45 0.99
CA VAL A 34 7.88 12.31 2.32
C VAL A 34 7.31 10.91 2.45
N GLN A 35 7.77 10.18 3.46
CA GLN A 35 7.22 8.90 3.84
C GLN A 35 6.57 9.06 5.22
N ALA A 36 5.27 8.78 5.30
CA ALA A 36 4.50 8.86 6.53
C ALA A 36 3.87 7.50 6.84
N VAL A 37 4.13 6.99 8.04
CA VAL A 37 3.44 5.82 8.59
C VAL A 37 2.34 6.34 9.50
N LEU A 38 1.10 6.03 9.14
CA LEU A 38 -0.09 6.52 9.79
C LEU A 38 -0.95 5.34 10.26
N THR A 39 -1.40 5.41 11.50
CA THR A 39 -2.38 4.48 12.06
C THR A 39 -3.75 5.12 12.04
N VAL A 40 -4.73 4.43 11.45
CA VAL A 40 -6.12 4.90 11.40
C VAL A 40 -6.84 4.48 12.67
N LEU A 41 -7.20 5.45 13.50
CA LEU A 41 -7.91 5.24 14.76
C LEU A 41 -9.43 5.24 14.56
N ASP A 42 -9.94 6.08 13.66
CA ASP A 42 -11.37 6.21 13.38
C ASP A 42 -11.60 6.64 11.93
N GLY A 43 -12.60 6.04 11.26
CA GLY A 43 -12.97 6.32 9.87
C GLY A 43 -12.51 5.29 8.84
N LYS A 44 -12.76 5.59 7.55
CA LYS A 44 -12.38 4.71 6.44
C LYS A 44 -10.93 4.97 6.01
N PRO A 45 -10.11 3.92 5.85
CA PRO A 45 -8.69 4.07 5.52
C PRO A 45 -8.46 4.79 4.18
N GLU A 46 -9.30 4.54 3.17
CA GLU A 46 -9.19 5.20 1.85
C GLU A 46 -9.42 6.71 1.93
N GLU A 47 -10.43 7.15 2.71
CA GLU A 47 -10.74 8.58 2.87
C GLU A 47 -9.62 9.28 3.65
N VAL A 48 -9.07 8.59 4.66
CA VAL A 48 -7.95 9.06 5.47
C VAL A 48 -6.66 9.15 4.64
N GLU A 49 -6.40 8.18 3.75
CA GLU A 49 -5.25 8.18 2.84
C GLU A 49 -5.26 9.43 1.96
N ILE A 50 -6.39 9.67 1.28
CA ILE A 50 -6.56 10.80 0.37
C ILE A 50 -6.40 12.12 1.12
N ALA A 51 -7.04 12.25 2.28
CA ALA A 51 -6.96 13.48 3.09
C ALA A 51 -5.53 13.76 3.57
N ALA A 52 -4.82 12.73 4.04
CA ALA A 52 -3.44 12.87 4.49
C ALA A 52 -2.49 13.15 3.31
N GLU A 53 -2.68 12.52 2.16
CA GLU A 53 -1.85 12.74 0.98
C GLU A 53 -1.99 14.19 0.48
N GLN A 54 -3.23 14.67 0.33
CA GLN A 54 -3.51 16.04 -0.07
C GLN A 54 -2.92 17.07 0.91
N ALA A 55 -3.02 16.82 2.22
CA ALA A 55 -2.45 17.68 3.24
C ALA A 55 -0.93 17.80 3.14
N ILE A 56 -0.23 16.67 2.92
CA ILE A 56 1.23 16.64 2.76
C ILE A 56 1.65 17.26 1.42
N GLN A 57 0.93 16.95 0.34
CA GLN A 57 1.25 17.43 -1.01
C GLN A 57 1.10 18.95 -1.16
N SER A 58 0.22 19.56 -0.34
CA SER A 58 0.06 21.01 -0.27
C SER A 58 1.25 21.74 0.36
N VAL A 59 2.21 21.02 0.98
CA VAL A 59 3.41 21.61 1.58
C VAL A 59 4.46 21.92 0.52
N LYS A 60 4.86 23.20 0.44
CA LYS A 60 5.84 23.70 -0.53
C LYS A 60 7.20 23.02 -0.34
N GLY A 61 7.65 22.26 -1.33
CA GLY A 61 8.92 21.51 -1.30
C GLY A 61 8.76 19.98 -1.26
N VAL A 62 7.52 19.48 -1.20
CA VAL A 62 7.22 18.05 -1.35
C VAL A 62 7.13 17.70 -2.84
N MET A 63 7.92 16.71 -3.27
CA MET A 63 7.92 16.20 -4.65
C MET A 63 7.15 14.88 -4.79
N SER A 64 7.14 14.07 -3.73
CA SER A 64 6.49 12.76 -3.72
C SER A 64 6.05 12.45 -2.29
N VAL A 65 4.84 11.93 -2.16
CA VAL A 65 4.26 11.48 -0.90
C VAL A 65 4.07 9.97 -0.98
N GLN A 66 4.46 9.27 0.07
CA GLN A 66 4.19 7.85 0.23
C GLN A 66 3.61 7.64 1.62
N ILE A 67 2.34 7.26 1.66
CA ILE A 67 1.63 6.95 2.90
C ILE A 67 1.60 5.43 3.08
N ILE A 68 1.98 4.99 4.28
CA ILE A 68 1.88 3.60 4.70
C ILE A 68 0.85 3.58 5.82
N LEU A 69 -0.32 3.01 5.54
CA LEU A 69 -1.39 2.86 6.53
C LEU A 69 -1.19 1.56 7.31
N THR A 70 -1.03 1.69 8.62
CA THR A 70 -1.00 0.56 9.55
C THR A 70 -2.29 0.56 10.34
N ALA A 71 -3.29 -0.20 9.88
CA ALA A 71 -4.41 -0.53 10.75
C ALA A 71 -4.00 -1.77 11.56
N GLU A 72 -3.78 -1.62 12.86
CA GLU A 72 -3.87 -2.76 13.78
C GLU A 72 -5.34 -3.21 13.79
N ARG A 73 -5.71 -4.02 12.79
CA ARG A 73 -6.83 -4.92 12.94
C ARG A 73 -6.27 -6.13 13.66
N GLU A 74 -6.73 -6.38 14.88
CA GLU A 74 -6.71 -7.75 15.41
C GLU A 74 -7.36 -8.65 14.36
N GLY A 75 -6.55 -9.46 13.67
CA GLY A 75 -7.00 -10.40 12.65
C GLY A 75 -7.49 -9.79 11.33
N GLY A 76 -6.57 -9.41 10.45
CA GLY A 76 -6.89 -9.09 9.06
C GLY A 76 -5.85 -9.63 8.10
N GLU A 77 -6.12 -10.81 7.53
CA GLU A 77 -5.36 -11.34 6.38
C GLU A 77 -5.23 -10.29 5.27
N PRO A 78 -4.12 -10.30 4.49
CA PRO A 78 -3.97 -9.38 3.37
C PRO A 78 -5.14 -9.56 2.42
N SER A 79 -5.91 -8.48 2.23
CA SER A 79 -6.98 -8.39 1.25
C SER A 79 -6.40 -8.57 -0.15
N LYS A 80 -6.31 -9.83 -0.59
CA LYS A 80 -6.76 -10.21 -1.92
C LYS A 80 -8.17 -10.70 -1.73
N LYS A 81 -9.15 -9.91 -2.16
CA LYS A 81 -10.46 -10.47 -2.53
C LYS A 81 -10.21 -11.49 -3.63
N ALA A 82 -9.92 -12.73 -3.25
CA ALA A 82 -10.18 -13.86 -4.12
C ALA A 82 -11.69 -13.80 -4.34
N ASN A 83 -12.09 -13.48 -5.57
CA ASN A 83 -13.44 -13.76 -6.01
C ASN A 83 -13.65 -15.26 -5.84
N THR A 84 -14.16 -15.69 -4.69
CA THR A 84 -14.63 -17.06 -4.46
C THR A 84 -15.99 -17.23 -5.14
N ASN A 85 -16.09 -16.79 -6.40
CA ASN A 85 -17.04 -17.41 -7.31
C ASN A 85 -16.56 -18.85 -7.41
N LYS A 86 -17.24 -19.77 -6.74
CA LYS A 86 -17.02 -21.21 -6.92
C LYS A 86 -17.24 -21.51 -8.40
N ILE A 87 -16.16 -21.52 -9.17
CA ILE A 87 -16.20 -21.92 -10.57
C ILE A 87 -16.52 -23.41 -10.56
N LYS A 88 -17.71 -23.78 -11.03
CA LYS A 88 -18.06 -25.18 -11.25
C LYS A 88 -17.31 -25.64 -12.50
N ILE A 89 -16.17 -26.28 -12.31
CA ILE A 89 -15.35 -26.84 -13.40
C ILE A 89 -15.68 -28.33 -13.50
N ASP A 90 -16.19 -28.77 -14.66
CA ASP A 90 -16.33 -30.18 -14.99
C ASP A 90 -15.01 -30.72 -15.56
N ALA A 91 -14.02 -30.91 -14.69
CA ALA A 91 -12.72 -31.45 -15.04
C ALA A 91 -12.36 -32.64 -14.15
N LYS A 92 -11.82 -33.70 -14.76
CA LYS A 92 -11.36 -34.90 -14.02
C LYS A 92 -10.11 -34.64 -13.20
N ARG A 93 -9.29 -33.67 -13.59
CA ARG A 93 -8.01 -33.32 -12.95
C ARG A 93 -7.81 -31.81 -12.99
N ILE A 94 -7.36 -31.23 -11.88
CA ILE A 94 -7.10 -29.80 -11.74
C ILE A 94 -5.67 -29.63 -11.22
N ILE A 95 -4.87 -28.80 -11.91
CA ILE A 95 -3.48 -28.50 -11.53
C ILE A 95 -3.40 -27.01 -11.17
N ALA A 96 -3.12 -26.72 -9.91
CA ALA A 96 -2.91 -25.35 -9.44
C ALA A 96 -1.46 -24.92 -9.66
N VAL A 97 -1.25 -23.83 -10.42
CA VAL A 97 0.09 -23.28 -10.68
C VAL A 97 0.19 -21.87 -10.08
N ALA A 98 0.96 -21.76 -9.00
CA ALA A 98 1.30 -20.47 -8.40
C ALA A 98 2.47 -19.79 -9.13
N SER A 99 2.65 -18.48 -8.93
CA SER A 99 3.72 -17.68 -9.56
C SER A 99 4.35 -16.78 -8.50
N GLY A 100 5.62 -17.01 -8.18
CA GLY A 100 6.42 -16.11 -7.36
C GLY A 100 6.87 -14.84 -8.11
N LYS A 101 7.46 -13.88 -7.40
CA LYS A 101 8.04 -12.65 -7.99
C LYS A 101 9.38 -13.00 -8.62
N GLY A 102 9.40 -13.20 -9.93
CA GLY A 102 10.57 -13.64 -10.71
C GLY A 102 10.10 -14.47 -11.90
N GLY A 103 9.94 -13.83 -13.05
CA GLY A 103 9.19 -14.36 -14.19
C GLY A 103 9.87 -15.53 -14.90
N VAL A 104 9.35 -16.73 -14.67
CA VAL A 104 9.23 -17.81 -15.66
C VAL A 104 7.80 -18.35 -15.52
N GLY A 105 6.95 -17.89 -16.43
CA GLY A 105 5.53 -17.62 -16.16
C GLY A 105 4.62 -18.85 -16.15
N LYS A 106 3.47 -18.67 -15.51
CA LYS A 106 2.32 -19.60 -15.58
C LYS A 106 2.05 -20.09 -17.02
N SER A 107 2.25 -19.24 -18.02
CA SER A 107 2.10 -19.57 -19.44
C SER A 107 3.10 -20.59 -19.96
N THR A 108 4.34 -20.58 -19.46
CA THR A 108 5.37 -21.56 -19.84
C THR A 108 5.00 -22.94 -19.30
N VAL A 109 4.54 -23.00 -18.04
CA VAL A 109 4.08 -24.25 -17.43
C VAL A 109 2.83 -24.78 -18.15
N ALA A 110 1.87 -23.91 -18.49
CA ALA A 110 0.68 -24.30 -19.23
C ALA A 110 1.00 -24.87 -20.62
N MET A 111 1.90 -24.22 -21.37
CA MET A 111 2.31 -24.68 -22.71
C MET A 111 2.98 -26.06 -22.66
N ASN A 112 3.89 -26.27 -21.71
CA ASN A 112 4.58 -27.55 -21.57
C ASN A 112 3.64 -28.68 -21.17
N ILE A 113 2.67 -28.42 -20.27
CA ILE A 113 1.64 -29.41 -19.91
C ILE A 113 0.76 -29.72 -21.13
N ALA A 114 0.38 -28.71 -21.91
CA ALA A 114 -0.43 -28.90 -23.11
C ALA A 114 0.29 -29.68 -24.22
N ALA A 115 1.61 -29.53 -24.34
CA ALA A 115 2.41 -30.24 -25.34
C ALA A 115 2.79 -31.68 -24.93
N GLY A 116 2.82 -31.97 -23.63
CA GLY A 116 3.25 -33.26 -23.07
C GLY A 116 2.12 -34.26 -22.75
N LEU A 117 0.87 -33.89 -23.03
CA LEU A 117 -0.33 -34.73 -22.93
C LEU A 117 -0.86 -35.05 -24.33
#